data_AF-A0A509ECI0-F1
#
_entry.id   AF-A0A509ECI0-F1
#
_cell.length_a   1.000
_cell.length_b   1.000
_cell.length_c   1.000
_cell.angle_alpha   90.00
_cell.angle_beta   90.00
_cell.angle_gamma   90.00
#
_symmetry.space_group_name_H-M   'P 1'
#
loop_
_entity.id
_entity.type
_entity.pdbx_description
1 polymer ?
#
loop_
_entity_poly.entity_id
_entity_poly.type
_entity_poly.pdbx_seq_one_letter_code
_entity_poly.pdbx_strand_id
1 'polypeptide(L)'
;MQLTARQIRARIAAAAQEAGTSKALATAAGMSESRVSKSLRSGAHVPDSLLAAAGMWRDDQGDVRLVGDPGPARVQILVVQATGVAGVTAAIALASAALGREEPPS
;
A
#
# COMPACT_ATOMS: atom_id res chain seq x y z
N MET A 1 -2.70 -0.40 8.40
CA MET A 1 -1.88 0.72 8.93
C MET A 1 -0.65 0.91 8.04
N GLN A 2 -0.21 2.15 7.75
CA GLN A 2 1.04 2.37 7.00
C GLN A 2 2.23 1.90 7.86
N LEU A 3 3.10 1.08 7.28
CA LEU A 3 4.30 0.62 7.98
C LEU A 3 5.42 1.64 7.87
N THR A 4 5.98 2.01 9.03
CA THR A 4 7.20 2.82 9.09
C THR A 4 8.41 2.04 8.58
N ALA A 5 9.46 2.73 8.13
CA ALA A 5 10.71 2.09 7.70
C ALA A 5 11.34 1.17 8.78
N ARG A 6 11.12 1.46 10.06
CA ARG A 6 11.53 0.57 11.17
C ARG A 6 10.70 -0.71 11.20
N GLN A 7 9.39 -0.61 11.06
CA GLN A 7 8.49 -1.78 11.05
C GLN A 7 8.71 -2.65 9.82
N ILE A 8 8.92 -2.06 8.64
CA ILE A 8 9.26 -2.79 7.41
C ILE A 8 10.52 -3.64 7.61
N ARG A 9 11.60 -3.03 8.16
CA ARG A 9 12.86 -3.75 8.44
C ARG A 9 12.67 -4.88 9.46
N ALA A 10 11.94 -4.62 10.54
CA ALA A 10 11.64 -5.63 11.55
C ALA A 10 10.87 -6.81 10.95
N ARG A 11 9.91 -6.53 10.06
CA ARG A 11 9.12 -7.58 9.40
C ARG A 11 9.94 -8.42 8.42
N ILE A 12 10.84 -7.79 7.65
CA ILE A 12 11.77 -8.52 6.77
C ILE A 12 12.71 -9.39 7.60
N ALA A 13 13.21 -8.90 8.74
CA ALA A 13 14.04 -9.68 9.64
C ALA A 13 13.28 -10.88 10.23
N ALA A 14 12.02 -10.68 10.64
CA ALA A 14 11.16 -11.77 11.10
C ALA A 14 10.90 -12.80 10.00
N ALA A 15 10.58 -12.35 8.77
CA ALA A 15 10.39 -13.24 7.62
C ALA A 15 11.65 -14.04 7.27
N ALA A 16 12.84 -13.45 7.43
CA ALA A 16 14.11 -14.15 7.25
C ALA A 16 14.34 -15.24 8.31
N GLN A 17 13.91 -15.00 9.55
CA GLN A 17 13.95 -16.00 10.63
C GLN A 17 12.92 -17.11 10.41
N GLU A 18 11.69 -16.77 10.01
CA GLU A 18 10.63 -17.72 9.65
C GLU A 18 11.06 -18.62 8.47
N ALA A 19 11.73 -18.05 7.47
CA ALA A 19 12.31 -18.79 6.34
C ALA A 19 13.60 -19.58 6.71
N GLY A 20 14.05 -19.49 7.97
CA GLY A 20 15.26 -20.12 8.48
C GLY A 20 16.57 -19.41 8.10
N THR A 21 16.65 -18.75 6.94
CA THR A 21 17.82 -17.96 6.53
C THR A 21 17.46 -16.76 5.65
N SER A 22 18.31 -15.72 5.66
CA SER A 22 18.24 -14.59 4.72
C SER A 22 18.33 -15.04 3.25
N LYS A 23 19.07 -16.11 2.98
CA LYS A 23 19.20 -16.73 1.64
C LYS A 23 17.88 -17.35 1.16
N ALA A 24 17.16 -18.03 2.05
CA ALA A 24 15.85 -18.60 1.74
C ALA A 24 14.84 -17.50 1.42
N LEU A 25 14.82 -16.40 2.21
CA LEU A 25 13.98 -15.23 1.91
C LEU A 25 14.36 -14.58 0.57
N ALA A 26 15.65 -14.41 0.30
CA ALA A 26 16.12 -13.85 -0.97
C ALA A 26 15.68 -14.72 -2.18
N THR A 27 15.72 -16.04 -2.01
CA THR A 27 15.25 -17.01 -3.01
C THR A 27 13.74 -16.88 -3.24
N ALA A 28 12.94 -16.81 -2.17
CA ALA A 28 11.50 -16.58 -2.25
C ALA A 28 11.15 -15.25 -2.93
N ALA A 29 11.98 -14.22 -2.72
CA ALA A 29 11.84 -12.90 -3.34
C ALA A 29 12.45 -12.81 -4.76
N GLY A 30 13.01 -13.90 -5.30
CA GLY A 30 13.61 -13.94 -6.64
C GLY A 30 14.84 -13.03 -6.79
N MET A 31 15.62 -12.82 -5.73
CA MET A 31 16.75 -11.89 -5.75
C MET A 31 17.98 -12.40 -4.98
N SER A 32 19.11 -11.71 -5.14
CA SER A 32 20.33 -12.04 -4.40
C SER A 32 20.31 -11.52 -2.96
N GLU A 33 20.96 -12.24 -2.06
CA GLU A 33 21.10 -11.87 -0.65
C GLU A 33 21.79 -10.50 -0.45
N SER A 34 22.74 -10.17 -1.33
CA SER A 34 23.39 -8.85 -1.37
C SER A 34 22.37 -7.73 -1.65
N ARG A 35 21.41 -7.96 -2.56
CA ARG A 35 20.36 -6.99 -2.87
C ARG A 35 19.40 -6.82 -1.69
N VAL A 36 19.04 -7.89 -0.98
CA VAL A 36 18.26 -7.83 0.27
C VAL A 36 19.00 -7.00 1.33
N SER A 37 20.28 -7.28 1.55
CA SER A 37 21.13 -6.56 2.51
C SER A 37 21.31 -5.08 2.16
N LYS A 38 21.35 -4.75 0.86
CA LYS A 38 21.42 -3.36 0.38
C LYS A 38 20.11 -2.62 0.63
N SER A 39 18.97 -3.24 0.38
CA SER A 39 17.65 -2.65 0.65
C SER A 39 17.39 -2.41 2.14
N LEU A 40 17.84 -3.31 3.02
CA LEU A 40 17.75 -3.11 4.46
C LEU A 40 18.61 -1.96 4.98
N ARG A 41 19.77 -1.73 4.35
CA ARG A 41 20.71 -0.65 4.71
C ARG A 41 20.32 0.71 4.15
N SER A 42 19.85 0.78 2.90
CA SER A 42 19.50 2.07 2.28
C SER A 42 18.25 2.70 2.89
N GLY A 43 17.36 1.89 3.47
CA GLY A 43 16.13 2.35 4.14
C GLY A 43 15.09 3.00 3.21
N ALA A 44 15.45 3.31 1.96
CA ALA A 44 14.65 4.16 1.08
C ALA A 44 13.97 3.43 -0.09
N HIS A 45 14.26 2.16 -0.34
CA HIS A 45 13.53 1.43 -1.38
C HIS A 45 13.62 -0.09 -1.17
N VAL A 46 12.52 -0.68 -0.72
CA VAL A 46 12.36 -2.14 -0.63
C VAL A 46 11.63 -2.60 -1.89
N PRO A 47 12.19 -3.53 -2.68
CA PRO A 47 11.53 -4.06 -3.86
C PRO A 47 10.24 -4.81 -3.51
N ASP A 48 9.25 -4.76 -4.39
CA ASP A 48 7.93 -5.34 -4.12
C ASP A 48 7.96 -6.85 -3.97
N SER A 49 8.87 -7.55 -4.66
CA SER A 49 9.04 -9.00 -4.47
C SER A 49 9.56 -9.36 -3.08
N LEU A 50 10.38 -8.48 -2.46
CA LEU A 50 10.85 -8.68 -1.09
C LEU A 50 9.75 -8.33 -0.08
N LEU A 51 8.91 -7.33 -0.38
CA LEU A 51 7.71 -7.04 0.42
C LEU A 51 6.74 -8.22 0.40
N ALA A 52 6.44 -8.75 -0.79
CA ALA A 52 5.55 -9.90 -0.97
C ALA A 52 6.06 -11.14 -0.22
N ALA A 53 7.36 -11.45 -0.35
CA ALA A 53 7.99 -12.54 0.40
C ALA A 53 7.93 -12.36 1.93
N ALA A 54 7.76 -11.13 2.41
CA ALA A 54 7.59 -10.80 3.83
C ALA A 54 6.13 -10.53 4.23
N GLY A 55 5.15 -10.87 3.38
CA GLY A 55 3.72 -10.70 3.65
C GLY A 55 3.25 -9.24 3.66
N MET A 56 3.89 -8.39 2.86
CA MET A 56 3.58 -6.98 2.69
C MET A 56 3.31 -6.65 1.22
N TRP A 57 2.63 -5.53 0.99
CA TRP A 57 2.37 -4.99 -0.34
C TRP A 57 2.46 -3.46 -0.30
N ARG A 58 2.61 -2.84 -1.47
CA ARG A 58 2.61 -1.38 -1.63
C ARG A 58 1.29 -0.95 -2.27
N ASP A 59 0.62 0.03 -1.68
CA ASP A 59 -0.62 0.57 -2.25
C ASP A 59 -0.36 1.59 -3.38
N ASP A 60 -1.43 2.04 -4.03
CA ASP A 60 -1.37 2.97 -5.16
C ASP A 60 -0.77 4.34 -4.79
N GLN A 61 -0.65 4.65 -3.49
CA GLN A 61 -0.01 5.86 -2.99
C GLN A 61 1.46 5.66 -2.61
N GLY A 62 1.98 4.43 -2.76
CA GLY A 62 3.35 4.09 -2.43
C GLY A 62 3.57 3.62 -0.99
N ASP A 63 2.50 3.50 -0.19
CA ASP A 63 2.57 3.11 1.21
C ASP A 63 2.65 1.59 1.36
N VAL A 64 3.55 1.12 2.25
CA VAL A 64 3.69 -0.31 2.53
C VAL A 64 2.71 -0.75 3.61
N ARG A 65 1.98 -1.84 3.34
CA ARG A 65 0.93 -2.41 4.19
C ARG A 65 1.11 -3.92 4.36
N LEU A 66 0.44 -4.48 5.36
CA LEU A 66 0.37 -5.93 5.57
C LEU A 66 -0.69 -6.55 4.64
N VAL A 67 -0.42 -7.75 4.14
CA VAL A 67 -1.42 -8.56 3.44
C VAL A 67 -2.50 -8.97 4.45
N GLY A 68 -3.77 -8.68 4.15
CA GLY A 68 -4.91 -8.95 5.03
C GLY A 68 -5.29 -7.83 6.01
N ASP A 69 -4.54 -6.72 6.04
CA ASP A 69 -4.95 -5.50 6.75
C ASP A 69 -5.66 -4.57 5.74
N PRO A 70 -6.99 -4.34 5.86
CA PRO A 70 -7.72 -3.40 4.99
C PRO A 70 -7.18 -1.96 5.13
N GLY A 71 -6.34 -1.72 6.14
CA GLY A 71 -5.77 -0.43 6.45
C GLY A 71 -6.78 0.49 7.12
N PRO A 72 -6.33 1.65 7.60
CA PRO A 72 -7.24 2.64 8.16
C PRO A 72 -8.20 3.11 7.07
N ALA A 73 -9.49 3.22 7.41
CA ALA A 73 -10.48 3.85 6.55
C ALA A 73 -10.00 5.27 6.21
N ARG A 74 -9.74 5.53 4.93
CA ARG A 74 -9.37 6.87 4.47
C ARG A 74 -10.64 7.63 4.13
N VAL A 75 -10.85 8.74 4.83
CA VAL A 75 -11.96 9.66 4.54
C VAL A 75 -11.48 10.64 3.49
N GLN A 76 -12.10 10.62 2.30
CA GLN A 76 -11.89 11.64 1.28
C GLN A 76 -12.96 12.71 1.44
N ILE A 77 -12.55 13.97 1.67
CA ILE A 77 -13.46 15.10 1.82
C ILE A 77 -13.42 15.90 0.51
N LEU A 78 -14.55 15.91 -0.21
CA LEU A 78 -14.76 16.78 -1.36
C LEU A 78 -15.60 17.98 -0.91
N VAL A 79 -15.06 19.20 -1.05
CA VAL A 79 -15.80 20.44 -0.81
C VAL A 79 -16.11 21.08 -2.15
N VAL A 80 -17.40 21.27 -2.45
CA VAL A 80 -17.84 21.91 -3.69
C VAL A 80 -18.67 23.15 -3.35
N GLN A 81 -18.28 24.29 -3.91
CA GLN A 81 -19.09 25.50 -3.87
C GLN A 81 -19.87 25.60 -5.19
N ALA A 82 -21.19 25.63 -5.12
CA ALA A 82 -22.07 25.71 -6.26
C ALA A 82 -23.12 26.79 -6.05
N THR A 83 -23.45 27.52 -7.12
CA THR A 83 -24.51 28.53 -7.14
C THR A 83 -25.44 28.28 -8.32
N GLY A 84 -26.74 28.45 -8.10
CA GLY A 84 -27.78 28.13 -9.09
C GLY A 84 -27.99 26.63 -9.30
N VAL A 85 -29.13 26.27 -9.90
CA VAL A 85 -29.57 24.87 -10.05
C VAL A 85 -28.58 24.05 -10.86
N ALA A 86 -28.09 24.58 -12.00
CA ALA A 86 -27.11 23.90 -12.85
C ALA A 86 -25.77 23.62 -12.13
N GLY A 87 -25.31 24.57 -11.30
CA GLY A 87 -24.09 24.40 -10.52
C GLY A 87 -24.22 23.30 -9.47
N VAL A 88 -25.38 23.23 -8.80
CA VAL A 88 -25.66 22.19 -7.80
C VAL A 88 -25.74 20.81 -8.46
N THR A 89 -26.38 20.69 -9.63
CA THR A 89 -26.45 19.42 -10.38
C THR A 89 -25.06 18.93 -10.80
N ALA A 90 -24.19 19.83 -11.27
CA ALA A 90 -22.82 19.48 -11.65
C ALA A 90 -21.97 19.05 -10.43
N ALA A 91 -22.13 19.74 -9.29
CA ALA A 91 -21.46 19.39 -8.05
C ALA A 91 -21.83 17.98 -7.55
N ILE A 92 -23.12 17.63 -7.62
CA ILE A 92 -23.63 16.31 -7.24
C ILE A 92 -23.10 15.23 -8.17
N ALA A 93 -23.08 15.48 -9.49
CA ALA A 93 -22.54 14.54 -10.46
C ALA A 93 -21.05 14.25 -10.23
N LEU A 94 -20.27 15.31 -9.96
CA LEU A 94 -18.84 15.20 -9.68
C LEU A 94 -18.56 14.47 -8.36
N ALA A 95 -19.32 14.78 -7.30
CA ALA A 95 -19.22 14.07 -6.03
C ALA A 95 -19.58 12.58 -6.16
N SER A 96 -20.61 12.26 -6.94
CA SER A 96 -21.05 10.87 -7.16
C SER A 96 -20.01 10.07 -7.94
N ALA A 97 -19.40 10.67 -8.97
CA ALA A 97 -18.32 10.06 -9.74
C ALA A 97 -17.05 9.85 -8.90
N ALA A 98 -16.68 10.84 -8.07
CA ALA A 98 -15.49 10.77 -7.22
C ALA A 98 -15.61 9.73 -6.09
N LEU A 99 -16.83 9.46 -5.61
CA LEU A 99 -17.10 8.53 -4.50
C LEU A 99 -17.35 7.09 -4.95
N GLY A 100 -17.24 6.79 -6.26
CA GLY A 100 -17.23 5.42 -6.76
C GLY A 100 -18.50 4.62 -6.43
N ARG A 101 -19.69 5.23 -6.55
CA ARG A 101 -20.90 4.41 -6.75
C ARG A 101 -20.92 3.94 -8.20
N GLU A 102 -20.29 2.80 -8.45
CA GLU A 102 -20.78 1.91 -9.51
C GLU A 102 -22.26 1.60 -9.19
N GLU A 103 -23.12 1.77 -10.20
CA GLU A 103 -24.59 1.83 -10.13
C GLU A 103 -25.30 0.70 -9.33
N PRO A 104 -26.56 0.92 -8.91
CA PRO A 104 -27.41 -0.20 -8.49
C PRO A 104 -27.77 -1.07 -9.71
N PRO A 105 -27.76 -2.41 -9.61
CA PRO A 105 -28.43 -3.23 -10.60
C PRO A 105 -29.95 -3.19 -10.38
N SER A 106 -30.64 -2.62 -11.37
CA SER A 106 -32.00 -2.95 -11.87
C SER A 106 -33.16 -3.00 -10.88
#